data_AF-A0ABD5N3Z0-F1
#
_entry.id   AF-A0ABD5N3Z0-F1
#
_cell.length_a   1.000
_cell.length_b   1.000
_cell.length_c   1.000
_cell.angle_alpha   90.00
_cell.angle_beta   90.00
_cell.angle_gamma   90.00
#
_symmetry.space_group_name_H-M   'P 1'
#
loop_
_entity.id
_entity.type
_entity.pdbx_description
1 polymer ?
#
loop_
_entity_poly.entity_id
_entity_poly.type
_entity_poly.pdbx_seq_one_letter_code
_entity_poly.pdbx_strand_id
1 'polypeptide(L)'
;SLEIAETDEYDFILVNGDPLLFMLGEKLFPTLRGALRFKPKRKRVVVDMGAVKFVSNGADIMCPGIIEADIGIQKGDLVVVSDEVHGKPIAVGMALISGEEMVGSKGKAIKSVHHVGDKIWKFEVSETSLNT
;
A
#
# COMPACT_ATOMS: atom_id res chain seq x y z
N SER A 1 19.19 -0.46 -12.93
CA SER A 1 18.30 -0.38 -14.09
C SER A 1 16.89 -0.07 -13.62
N LEU A 2 16.05 0.42 -14.53
CA LEU A 2 14.59 0.51 -14.34
C LEU A 2 13.96 -0.36 -15.42
N GLU A 3 13.12 -1.30 -15.01
CA GLU A 3 12.50 -2.30 -15.89
C GLU A 3 11.01 -2.39 -15.57
N ILE A 4 10.22 -2.84 -16.54
CA ILE A 4 8.80 -3.11 -16.37
C ILE A 4 8.61 -4.63 -16.47
N ALA A 5 7.93 -5.23 -15.50
CA ALA A 5 7.45 -6.60 -15.60
C ALA A 5 5.92 -6.58 -15.69
N GLU A 6 5.41 -7.01 -16.83
CA GLU A 6 3.98 -7.17 -17.07
C GLU A 6 3.51 -8.53 -16.56
N THR A 7 2.36 -8.57 -15.90
CA THR A 7 1.70 -9.82 -15.49
C THR A 7 0.22 -9.75 -15.82
N ASP A 8 -0.48 -10.89 -15.77
CA ASP A 8 -1.92 -10.93 -16.06
C ASP A 8 -2.76 -10.09 -15.07
N GLU A 9 -2.24 -9.82 -13.86
CA GLU A 9 -3.00 -9.12 -12.80
C GLU A 9 -2.46 -7.72 -12.49
N TYR A 10 -1.14 -7.53 -12.47
CA TYR A 10 -0.49 -6.27 -12.10
C TYR A 10 0.81 -6.07 -12.87
N ASP A 11 1.07 -4.83 -13.31
CA ASP A 11 2.39 -4.46 -13.83
C ASP A 11 3.26 -3.91 -12.72
N PHE A 12 4.55 -4.22 -12.77
CA PHE A 12 5.54 -3.82 -11.78
C PHE A 12 6.64 -2.98 -12.40
N ILE A 13 7.12 -1.98 -11.66
CA ILE A 13 8.38 -1.30 -11.97
C ILE A 13 9.46 -1.83 -11.04
N LEU A 14 10.49 -2.38 -11.65
CA LEU A 14 11.66 -2.89 -10.97
C LEU A 14 12.74 -1.84 -10.90
N VAL A 15 13.34 -1.68 -9.73
CA VAL A 15 14.46 -0.78 -9.50
C VAL A 15 15.65 -1.63 -9.08
N ASN A 16 16.58 -1.84 -10.02
CA ASN A 16 17.72 -2.76 -9.86
C ASN A 16 17.26 -4.19 -9.50
N GLY A 17 16.24 -4.70 -10.21
CA GLY A 17 15.70 -6.05 -10.01
C GLY A 17 14.68 -6.18 -8.86
N ASP A 18 14.54 -5.17 -8.00
CA ASP A 18 13.54 -5.20 -6.92
C ASP A 18 12.18 -4.63 -7.39
N PRO A 19 11.05 -5.34 -7.21
CA PRO A 19 9.71 -4.84 -7.54
C PRO A 19 9.24 -3.81 -6.51
N LEU A 20 9.61 -2.55 -6.71
CA LEU A 20 9.35 -1.47 -5.74
C LEU A 20 8.06 -0.71 -6.01
N LEU A 21 7.56 -0.71 -7.23
CA LEU A 21 6.30 -0.04 -7.57
C LEU A 21 5.41 -1.02 -8.35
N PHE A 22 4.10 -0.81 -8.27
CA PHE A 22 3.10 -1.53 -9.03
C PHE A 22 2.07 -0.57 -9.63
N MET A 23 1.42 -0.99 -10.69
CA MET A 23 0.33 -0.28 -11.35
C MET A 23 -1.03 -0.84 -10.91
N LEU A 24 -1.96 0.05 -10.57
CA LEU A 24 -3.37 -0.27 -10.39
C LEU A 24 -4.20 0.58 -11.36
N GLY A 25 -4.57 0.01 -12.50
CA GLY A 25 -5.03 0.79 -13.64
C GLY A 25 -3.95 1.77 -14.06
N GLU A 26 -4.27 3.07 -14.12
CA GLU A 26 -3.30 4.13 -14.49
C GLU A 26 -2.48 4.65 -13.29
N LYS A 27 -2.70 4.13 -12.08
CA LYS A 27 -2.04 4.64 -10.87
C LYS A 27 -0.77 3.86 -10.54
N LEU A 28 0.37 4.55 -10.55
CA LEU A 28 1.65 4.03 -10.07
C LEU A 28 1.79 4.26 -8.56
N PHE A 29 2.12 3.21 -7.81
CA PHE A 29 2.28 3.32 -6.36
C PHE A 29 3.31 2.34 -5.80
N PRO A 30 3.98 2.65 -4.68
CA PRO A 30 4.91 1.71 -4.06
C PRO A 30 4.25 0.41 -3.61
N THR A 31 4.91 -0.72 -3.88
CA THR A 31 4.68 -1.97 -3.16
C THR A 31 5.04 -1.77 -1.68
N LEU A 32 4.70 -2.71 -0.80
CA LEU A 32 5.16 -2.62 0.60
C LEU A 32 6.69 -2.64 0.72
N ARG A 33 7.38 -3.37 -0.18
CA ARG A 33 8.85 -3.34 -0.27
C ARG A 33 9.34 -1.95 -0.68
N GLY A 34 8.69 -1.34 -1.68
CA GLY A 34 8.94 0.04 -2.09
C GLY A 34 8.68 1.05 -0.97
N ALA A 35 7.56 0.95 -0.28
CA ALA A 35 7.20 1.84 0.82
C ALA A 35 8.21 1.75 1.97
N LEU A 36 8.69 0.54 2.30
CA LEU A 36 9.73 0.33 3.30
C LEU A 36 11.06 1.01 2.90
N ARG A 37 11.42 0.97 1.61
CA ARG A 37 12.64 1.58 1.08
C ARG A 37 12.54 3.10 0.98
N PHE A 38 11.44 3.61 0.43
CA PHE A 38 11.25 5.04 0.14
C PHE A 38 10.79 5.86 1.34
N LYS A 39 10.16 5.22 2.33
CA LYS A 39 9.62 5.85 3.56
C LYS A 39 8.78 7.09 3.22
N PRO A 40 7.69 6.93 2.44
CA PRO A 40 6.90 8.06 1.99
C PRO A 40 6.29 8.80 3.19
N LYS A 41 6.38 10.14 3.15
CA LYS A 41 5.80 11.03 4.19
C LYS A 41 4.40 11.52 3.85
N ARG A 42 3.98 11.39 2.59
CA ARG A 42 2.65 11.77 2.08
C ARG A 42 1.85 10.53 1.77
N LYS A 43 0.52 10.69 1.70
CA LYS A 43 -0.44 9.61 1.46
C LYS A 43 -0.27 8.46 2.46
N ARG A 44 0.05 8.82 3.70
CA ARG A 44 0.28 7.90 4.81
C ARG A 44 -0.92 7.91 5.75
N VAL A 45 -1.30 6.73 6.21
CA VAL A 45 -2.31 6.51 7.24
C VAL A 45 -1.72 5.59 8.30
N VAL A 46 -1.99 5.88 9.57
CA VAL A 46 -1.53 5.11 10.72
C VAL A 46 -2.71 4.45 11.40
N VAL A 47 -2.57 3.17 11.69
CA VAL A 47 -3.57 2.39 12.43
C VAL A 47 -3.04 1.99 13.80
N ASP A 48 -3.96 1.86 14.75
CA ASP A 48 -3.66 1.31 16.07
C ASP A 48 -3.25 -0.18 15.99
N MET A 49 -2.63 -0.68 17.05
CA MET A 49 -2.20 -2.07 17.14
C MET A 49 -3.34 -3.10 17.08
N GLY A 50 -4.56 -2.73 17.46
CA GLY A 50 -5.74 -3.59 17.38
C GLY A 50 -6.17 -3.89 15.93
N ALA A 51 -5.95 -2.94 15.02
CA ALA A 51 -6.24 -3.08 13.61
C ALA A 51 -5.18 -3.89 12.84
N VAL A 52 -3.91 -3.86 13.27
CA VAL A 52 -2.75 -4.41 12.51
C VAL A 52 -2.97 -5.83 11.99
N LYS A 53 -3.50 -6.74 12.82
CA LYS A 53 -3.75 -8.14 12.42
C LYS A 53 -4.72 -8.23 11.25
N PHE A 54 -5.79 -7.43 11.26
CA PHE A 54 -6.82 -7.46 10.23
C PHE A 54 -6.31 -6.82 8.94
N VAL A 55 -5.63 -5.68 9.05
CA VAL A 55 -5.04 -4.96 7.91
C VAL A 55 -4.00 -5.84 7.21
N SER A 56 -3.12 -6.50 7.97
CA SER A 56 -2.09 -7.37 7.42
C SER A 56 -2.66 -8.63 6.76
N ASN A 57 -3.91 -9.00 7.07
CA ASN A 57 -4.64 -10.10 6.42
C ASN A 57 -5.54 -9.62 5.27
N GLY A 58 -5.39 -8.37 4.84
CA GLY A 58 -6.08 -7.83 3.68
C GLY A 58 -7.49 -7.30 3.94
N ALA A 59 -7.91 -7.15 5.20
CA ALA A 59 -9.19 -6.52 5.51
C ALA A 59 -9.18 -5.03 5.10
N ASP A 60 -10.36 -4.53 4.72
CA ASP A 60 -10.58 -3.09 4.57
C ASP A 60 -10.36 -2.37 5.90
N ILE A 61 -9.90 -1.12 5.83
CA ILE A 61 -9.57 -0.33 7.01
C ILE A 61 -10.74 0.56 7.37
N MET A 62 -11.14 0.45 8.62
CA MET A 62 -12.28 1.17 9.20
C MET A 62 -11.77 2.40 9.96
N CYS A 63 -12.49 3.53 9.89
CA CYS A 63 -12.12 4.77 10.58
C CYS A 63 -11.78 4.57 12.07
N PRO A 64 -12.50 3.74 12.85
CA PRO A 64 -12.19 3.56 14.28
C PRO A 64 -10.78 3.04 14.58
N GLY A 65 -10.15 2.34 13.63
CA GLY A 65 -8.78 1.85 13.78
C GLY A 65 -7.71 2.80 13.27
N ILE A 66 -8.09 3.96 12.69
CA ILE A 66 -7.17 4.96 12.16
C ILE A 66 -6.93 6.04 13.23
N ILE A 67 -5.67 6.25 13.58
CA ILE A 67 -5.27 7.23 14.60
C ILE A 67 -4.64 8.50 13.99
N GLU A 68 -4.11 8.39 12.78
CA GLU A 68 -3.48 9.51 12.05
C GLU A 68 -3.68 9.28 10.55
N ALA A 69 -3.96 10.35 9.81
CA ALA A 69 -4.00 10.32 8.36
C ALA A 69 -3.44 11.64 7.80
N ASP A 70 -2.70 11.55 6.69
CA ASP A 70 -2.29 12.73 5.94
C ASP A 70 -3.52 13.49 5.41
N ILE A 71 -3.70 14.73 5.86
CA ILE A 71 -4.83 15.60 5.47
C ILE A 71 -4.89 15.85 3.95
N GLY A 72 -3.76 15.71 3.24
CA GLY A 72 -3.71 15.83 1.79
C GLY A 72 -4.29 14.64 1.03
N ILE A 73 -4.76 13.59 1.72
CA ILE A 73 -5.43 12.44 1.09
C ILE A 73 -6.83 12.84 0.64
N GLN A 74 -7.14 12.54 -0.62
CA GLN A 74 -8.46 12.70 -1.22
C GLN A 74 -9.07 11.33 -1.51
N LYS A 75 -10.40 11.29 -1.61
CA LYS A 75 -11.11 10.07 -2.02
C LYS A 75 -10.58 9.59 -3.38
N GLY A 76 -10.28 8.30 -3.45
CA GLY A 76 -9.71 7.63 -4.62
C GLY A 76 -8.18 7.58 -4.62
N ASP A 77 -7.49 8.30 -3.75
CA ASP A 77 -6.03 8.19 -3.65
C ASP A 77 -5.59 6.80 -3.18
N LEU A 78 -4.44 6.36 -3.67
CA LEU A 78 -3.73 5.24 -3.03
C LEU A 78 -2.97 5.77 -1.82
N VAL A 79 -2.96 4.97 -0.75
CA VAL A 79 -2.36 5.31 0.54
C VAL A 79 -1.55 4.15 1.09
N VAL A 80 -0.48 4.46 1.81
CA VAL A 80 0.29 3.49 2.60
C VAL A 80 -0.25 3.47 4.02
N VAL A 81 -0.64 2.30 4.49
CA VAL A 81 -1.11 2.06 5.86
C VAL A 81 0.04 1.48 6.69
N SER A 82 0.32 2.09 7.84
CA SER A 82 1.41 1.70 8.75
C SER A 82 0.93 1.48 10.18
N ASP A 83 1.64 0.69 10.97
CA ASP A 83 1.37 0.55 12.41
C ASP A 83 1.87 1.75 13.22
N GLU A 84 1.24 2.00 14.38
CA GLU A 84 1.57 3.12 15.26
C GLU A 84 2.91 2.97 15.99
N VAL A 85 3.37 1.74 16.26
CA VAL A 85 4.54 1.50 17.13
C VAL A 85 5.85 1.63 16.36
N HIS A 86 5.94 1.00 15.19
CA HIS A 86 7.17 0.94 14.39
C HIS A 86 7.09 1.79 13.13
N GLY A 87 5.90 2.27 12.75
CA GLY A 87 5.69 2.95 11.47
C GLY A 87 5.94 2.04 10.27
N LYS A 88 5.84 0.71 10.43
CA LYS A 88 6.10 -0.26 9.37
C LYS A 88 4.93 -0.25 8.38
N PRO A 89 5.17 -0.15 7.06
CA PRO A 89 4.13 -0.35 6.06
C PRO A 89 3.57 -1.78 6.15
N ILE A 90 2.26 -1.90 6.27
CA ILE A 90 1.57 -3.20 6.40
C ILE A 90 0.52 -3.43 5.31
N ALA A 91 -0.01 -2.36 4.71
CA ALA A 91 -0.87 -2.44 3.56
C ALA A 91 -0.76 -1.19 2.67
N VAL A 92 -1.23 -1.32 1.44
CA VAL A 92 -1.62 -0.24 0.55
C VAL A 92 -3.12 -0.39 0.30
N GLY A 93 -3.83 0.73 0.27
CA GLY A 93 -5.25 0.73 0.00
C GLY A 93 -5.70 1.96 -0.78
N MET A 94 -6.93 1.93 -1.25
CA MET A 94 -7.58 3.06 -1.91
C MET A 94 -8.49 3.79 -0.92
N ALA A 95 -8.24 5.08 -0.72
CA ALA A 95 -9.04 5.94 0.14
C ALA A 95 -10.49 6.03 -0.40
N LEU A 96 -11.46 5.85 0.49
CA LEU A 96 -12.89 5.96 0.18
C LEU A 96 -13.49 7.29 0.65
N ILE A 97 -12.76 7.99 1.52
CA ILE A 97 -13.04 9.30 2.10
C ILE A 97 -11.74 10.12 2.14
N SER A 98 -11.82 11.41 2.45
CA SER A 98 -10.63 12.27 2.59
C SER A 98 -9.86 11.96 3.88
N GLY A 99 -8.57 12.32 3.94
CA GLY A 99 -7.73 12.14 5.13
C GLY A 99 -8.27 12.86 6.37
N GLU A 100 -8.86 14.05 6.18
CA GLU A 100 -9.52 14.82 7.25
C GLU A 100 -10.68 14.04 7.90
N GLU A 101 -11.41 13.25 7.11
CA GLU A 101 -12.55 12.45 7.59
C GLU A 101 -12.13 11.10 8.20
N MET A 102 -10.90 10.63 8.00
CA MET A 102 -10.50 9.27 8.42
C MET A 102 -10.40 9.11 9.93
N VAL A 103 -9.98 10.16 10.64
CA VAL A 103 -9.76 10.12 12.09
C VAL A 103 -11.03 10.55 12.83
N GLY A 104 -11.48 9.74 13.78
CA GLY A 104 -12.64 10.04 14.63
C GLY A 104 -14.02 9.80 14.01
N SER A 105 -14.09 9.48 12.71
CA SER A 105 -15.33 9.09 12.04
C SER A 105 -15.70 7.62 12.24
N LYS A 106 -16.83 7.22 11.67
CA LYS A 106 -17.30 5.82 11.61
C LYS A 106 -17.35 5.34 10.16
N GLY A 107 -17.30 4.02 9.99
CA GLY A 107 -17.43 3.39 8.69
C GLY A 107 -16.09 3.02 8.07
N LYS A 108 -16.14 2.64 6.80
CA LYS A 108 -14.97 2.16 6.04
C LYS A 108 -14.23 3.35 5.43
N ALA A 109 -12.95 3.48 5.75
CA ALA A 109 -12.11 4.58 5.28
C ALA A 109 -11.32 4.21 4.03
N ILE A 110 -10.81 2.98 3.97
CA ILE A 110 -9.86 2.55 2.92
C ILE A 110 -10.23 1.14 2.48
N LYS A 111 -10.29 0.93 1.16
CA LYS A 111 -10.42 -0.39 0.56
C LYS A 111 -9.03 -1.02 0.39
N SER A 112 -8.85 -2.24 0.86
CA SER A 112 -7.57 -2.96 0.75
C SER A 112 -7.21 -3.23 -0.72
N VAL A 113 -5.94 -3.03 -1.07
CA VAL A 113 -5.39 -3.27 -2.43
C VAL A 113 -4.22 -4.23 -2.35
N HIS A 114 -3.26 -3.94 -1.47
CA HIS A 114 -2.06 -4.75 -1.30
C HIS A 114 -1.73 -4.90 0.19
N HIS A 115 -1.35 -6.10 0.65
CA HIS A 115 -0.99 -6.39 2.02
C HIS A 115 0.10 -7.46 2.10
N VAL A 116 0.65 -7.66 3.30
CA VAL A 116 1.66 -8.68 3.55
C VAL A 116 1.12 -10.07 3.17
N GLY A 117 1.86 -10.79 2.33
CA GLY A 117 1.53 -12.17 1.96
C GLY A 117 0.55 -12.33 0.80
N ASP A 118 0.09 -11.24 0.18
CA ASP A 118 -0.68 -11.31 -1.06
C ASP A 118 0.19 -11.58 -2.30
N LYS A 119 -0.42 -11.54 -3.48
CA LYS A 119 0.26 -11.81 -4.76
C LYS A 119 1.33 -10.77 -5.09
N ILE A 120 1.08 -9.48 -4.83
CA ILE A 120 2.03 -8.39 -5.06
C ILE A 120 3.23 -8.53 -4.11
N TRP A 121 3.01 -8.92 -2.85
CA TRP A 121 4.05 -9.15 -1.86
C TRP A 121 4.95 -10.34 -2.24
N LYS A 122 4.32 -11.40 -2.74
CA LYS A 122 4.97 -12.65 -3.15
C LYS A 122 5.57 -12.58 -4.56
N PHE A 123 5.38 -11.48 -5.27
CA PHE A 123 5.98 -11.32 -6.58
C PHE A 123 7.51 -11.31 -6.45
N GLU A 124 8.13 -12.23 -7.17
CA GLU A 124 9.56 -12.40 -7.28
C GLU A 124 9.91 -12.52 -8.75
N VAL A 125 11.01 -11.89 -9.13
CA VAL A 125 11.54 -11.93 -10.49
C VAL A 125 12.35 -13.21 -10.60
N SER A 126 11.94 -14.12 -11.46
CA SER A 126 12.80 -15.24 -11.82
C SER A 126 13.83 -14.77 -12.84
N GLU A 127 15.08 -15.25 -12.71
CA GLU A 127 16.20 -14.88 -13.61
C GLU A 127 15.94 -15.22 -15.09
N THR A 128 14.91 -16.00 -15.40
CA THR A 128 14.57 -16.42 -16.76
C THR A 128 13.97 -15.31 -17.63
N SER A 129 13.44 -14.22 -17.04
CA SER A 129 12.74 -13.16 -17.79
C SER A 129 13.60 -11.98 -18.21
N LEU A 130 14.90 -11.97 -17.86
CA LEU A 130 15.81 -10.85 -18.12
C LEU A 130 16.60 -10.96 -19.44
N ASN A 131 16.36 -12.00 -20.25
CA ASN A 131 17.09 -12.30 -21.49
C ASN A 131 16.18 -12.46 -22.73
N THR A 132 15.19 -11.59 -22.90
CA THR A 132 14.48 -11.40 -24.18
C THR A 132 14.41 -9.93 -24.52
#